data_AF-W4V510-F1
#
_entry.id   AF-W4V510-F1
#
_cell.length_a   1.000
_cell.length_b   1.000
_cell.length_c   1.000
_cell.angle_alpha   90.00
_cell.angle_beta   90.00
_cell.angle_gamma   90.00
#
_symmetry.space_group_name_H-M   'P 1'
#
loop_
_entity.id
_entity.type
_entity.pdbx_description
1 polymer ?
#
loop_
_entity_poly.entity_id
_entity_poly.type
_entity_poly.pdbx_seq_one_letter_code
_entity_poly.pdbx_strand_id
1 'polypeptide(L)'
;MVDSFNKFFKSLVESSGLNLSRDLNIDEVRYIISKINEYFFTNYEGIGFTNALGEKFEYFSEFHKFWEKYHCEVLNPQIDERKCEGIADILHDVYMKSNKAAFYDLYNTALLKPEEICKVRYFSANQDFRGSRDIVKLFKTYKDDPSIFDKYNINDNPEGFLKSIGVTSLSQNDKRVKYAKTASQILIDLNIEPFDLLVYFNYDIMQIREFLINSRGAGFGNKKTDMFLRDMVVLDVWKDAKNFHEVNVASDINTIKVALRTGILKTKIPLVSSFLDIFCYQYSLIDEMNALAWRKVWEIWHQKYPSECIESPCLIDYFVYRIIGKEFCQESLSIFECETKQHNFKWHSSRNRTCQVCYKNRVKNKAYVIKKVLPCTDCEGYLVIQNSKFVSGDNAVLPNIKECPFESVCKPKTSSFKKLNPPKSISILGQTGWETAKTRTVEGGGGLMA
;
A
#
# COMPACT_ATOMS: atom_id res chain seq x y z
N MET A 1 -18.24 -9.48 -33.11
CA MET A 1 -18.35 -9.68 -31.64
C MET A 1 -18.13 -11.14 -31.28
N VAL A 2 -18.74 -12.09 -31.98
CA VAL A 2 -18.43 -13.53 -31.86
C VAL A 2 -16.96 -13.83 -32.23
N ASP A 3 -16.40 -13.13 -33.23
CA ASP A 3 -15.00 -13.32 -33.66
C ASP A 3 -13.96 -13.09 -32.56
N SER A 4 -14.16 -12.12 -31.67
CA SER A 4 -13.22 -11.88 -30.57
C SER A 4 -13.27 -12.98 -29.52
N PHE A 5 -14.47 -13.51 -29.24
CA PHE A 5 -14.63 -14.65 -28.34
C PHE A 5 -14.03 -15.92 -28.94
N ASN A 6 -14.25 -16.17 -30.24
CA ASN A 6 -13.62 -17.29 -30.95
C ASN A 6 -12.09 -17.20 -30.92
N LYS A 7 -11.51 -16.00 -31.13
CA LYS A 7 -10.05 -15.80 -31.01
C LYS A 7 -9.55 -16.11 -29.60
N PHE A 8 -10.23 -15.61 -28.56
CA PHE A 8 -9.88 -15.90 -27.17
C PHE A 8 -9.95 -17.39 -26.86
N PHE A 9 -11.06 -18.05 -27.21
CA PHE A 9 -11.29 -19.44 -26.86
C PHE A 9 -10.40 -20.40 -27.65
N LYS A 10 -10.16 -20.15 -28.94
CA LYS A 10 -9.16 -20.90 -29.72
C LYS A 10 -7.78 -20.83 -29.09
N SER A 11 -7.33 -19.62 -28.72
CA SER A 11 -6.04 -19.45 -28.05
C SER A 11 -5.94 -20.25 -26.73
N LEU A 12 -7.03 -20.31 -25.95
CA LEU A 12 -7.10 -21.11 -24.72
C LEU A 12 -6.97 -22.62 -24.99
N VAL A 13 -7.73 -23.13 -25.97
CA VAL A 13 -7.78 -24.55 -26.34
C VAL A 13 -6.46 -25.00 -26.98
N GLU A 14 -5.91 -24.21 -27.89
CA GLU A 14 -4.60 -24.45 -28.53
C GLU A 14 -3.47 -24.50 -27.51
N SER A 15 -3.49 -23.61 -26.51
CA SER A 15 -2.52 -23.62 -25.40
C SER A 15 -2.60 -24.89 -24.54
N SER A 16 -3.69 -25.64 -24.66
CA SER A 16 -3.93 -26.92 -23.98
C SER A 16 -3.66 -28.14 -24.89
N GLY A 17 -3.11 -27.94 -26.08
CA GLY A 17 -2.81 -29.01 -27.04
C GLY A 17 -4.03 -29.56 -27.78
N LEU A 18 -5.17 -28.85 -27.72
CA LEU A 18 -6.40 -29.21 -28.41
C LEU A 18 -6.62 -28.26 -29.60
N ASN A 19 -7.38 -28.67 -30.61
CA ASN A 19 -7.70 -27.82 -31.76
C ASN A 19 -9.21 -27.85 -32.06
N LEU A 20 -9.76 -26.69 -32.40
CA LEU A 20 -11.15 -26.53 -32.82
C LEU A 20 -11.25 -26.66 -34.34
N SER A 21 -12.01 -27.66 -34.80
CA SER A 21 -12.22 -27.93 -36.23
C SER A 21 -13.03 -26.84 -36.95
N ARG A 22 -13.76 -25.99 -36.20
CA ARG A 22 -14.52 -24.85 -36.71
C ARG A 22 -14.67 -23.77 -35.64
N ASP A 23 -15.14 -22.60 -36.05
CA ASP A 23 -15.58 -21.56 -35.14
C ASP A 23 -16.83 -22.00 -34.34
N LEU A 24 -16.94 -21.48 -33.12
CA LEU A 24 -18.10 -21.66 -32.25
C LEU A 24 -19.30 -20.87 -32.81
N ASN A 25 -20.47 -21.51 -32.81
CA ASN A 25 -21.73 -20.86 -33.07
C ASN A 25 -22.25 -20.12 -31.82
N ILE A 26 -23.30 -19.31 -31.98
CA ILE A 26 -23.79 -18.46 -30.88
C ILE A 26 -24.34 -19.26 -29.68
N ASP A 27 -24.90 -20.44 -29.91
CA ASP A 27 -25.46 -21.27 -28.84
C ASP A 27 -24.37 -21.97 -28.02
N GLU A 28 -23.27 -22.37 -28.68
CA GLU A 28 -22.06 -22.85 -28.00
C GLU A 28 -21.42 -21.74 -27.17
N VAL A 29 -21.34 -20.51 -27.70
CA VAL A 29 -20.84 -19.35 -26.94
C VAL A 29 -21.73 -19.07 -25.72
N ARG A 30 -23.06 -19.11 -25.87
CA ARG A 30 -24.02 -18.95 -24.75
C ARG A 30 -23.80 -20.01 -23.67
N TYR A 31 -23.62 -21.26 -24.07
CA TYR A 31 -23.35 -22.37 -23.15
C TYR A 31 -22.01 -22.19 -22.40
N ILE A 32 -20.95 -21.79 -23.09
CA ILE A 32 -19.66 -21.55 -22.44
C ILE A 32 -19.76 -20.39 -21.44
N ILE A 33 -20.41 -19.29 -21.83
CA ILE A 33 -20.62 -18.14 -20.94
C ILE A 33 -21.42 -18.55 -19.70
N SER A 34 -22.48 -19.36 -19.85
CA SER A 34 -23.26 -19.82 -18.70
C SER A 34 -22.44 -20.69 -17.75
N LYS A 35 -21.57 -21.57 -18.27
CA LYS A 35 -20.66 -22.39 -17.46
C LYS A 35 -19.55 -21.60 -16.77
N ILE A 36 -19.00 -20.58 -17.43
CA ILE A 36 -18.07 -19.64 -16.79
C ILE A 36 -18.78 -18.92 -15.64
N ASN A 37 -19.98 -18.40 -15.89
CA ASN A 37 -20.76 -17.72 -14.85
C ASN A 37 -21.07 -18.64 -13.67
N GLU A 38 -21.49 -19.86 -13.95
CA GLU A 38 -21.79 -20.89 -12.94
C GLU A 38 -20.60 -21.14 -12.02
N TYR A 39 -19.40 -21.34 -12.59
CA TYR A 39 -18.19 -21.65 -11.84
C TYR A 39 -17.63 -20.46 -11.04
N PHE A 40 -17.62 -19.26 -11.64
CA PHE A 40 -16.97 -18.10 -11.02
C PHE A 40 -17.88 -17.31 -10.09
N PHE A 41 -19.18 -17.21 -10.42
CA PHE A 41 -20.04 -16.16 -9.87
C PHE A 41 -21.37 -16.65 -9.29
N THR A 42 -21.61 -17.97 -9.23
CA THR A 42 -22.83 -18.50 -8.61
C THR A 42 -22.54 -19.50 -7.49
N ASN A 43 -23.48 -19.59 -6.54
CA ASN A 43 -23.49 -20.63 -5.52
C ASN A 43 -24.80 -21.44 -5.54
N TYR A 44 -24.79 -22.54 -4.78
CA TYR A 44 -25.91 -23.48 -4.67
C TYR A 44 -25.97 -24.05 -3.24
N GLU A 45 -27.13 -24.57 -2.86
CA GLU A 45 -27.31 -25.15 -1.53
C GLU A 45 -26.38 -26.35 -1.31
N GLY A 46 -25.66 -26.36 -0.18
CA GLY A 46 -24.69 -27.42 0.11
C GLY A 46 -23.31 -27.22 -0.52
N ILE A 47 -23.05 -26.04 -1.13
CA ILE A 47 -21.70 -25.69 -1.60
C ILE A 47 -20.67 -25.72 -0.46
N GLY A 48 -21.08 -25.52 0.79
CA GLY A 48 -20.21 -25.54 1.96
C GLY A 48 -19.73 -24.15 2.37
N PHE A 49 -18.75 -24.10 3.27
CA PHE A 49 -18.41 -22.88 4.00
C PHE A 49 -16.91 -22.67 4.16
N THR A 50 -16.52 -21.41 4.29
CA THR A 50 -15.20 -20.93 4.69
C THR A 50 -15.31 -20.09 5.95
N ASN A 51 -14.18 -19.86 6.64
CA ASN A 51 -14.12 -19.00 7.82
C ASN A 51 -13.36 -17.72 7.48
N ALA A 52 -14.00 -16.57 7.68
CA ALA A 52 -13.38 -15.27 7.51
C ALA A 52 -13.87 -14.32 8.61
N LEU A 53 -13.07 -13.34 9.01
CA LEU A 53 -13.46 -12.36 10.05
C LEU A 53 -13.95 -12.97 11.39
N GLY A 54 -13.58 -14.21 11.69
CA GLY A 54 -14.04 -14.94 12.89
C GLY A 54 -15.45 -15.53 12.78
N GLU A 55 -16.05 -15.48 11.59
CA GLU A 55 -17.39 -15.99 11.29
C GLU A 55 -17.35 -17.00 10.14
N LYS A 56 -18.41 -17.78 10.02
CA LYS A 56 -18.57 -18.80 8.99
C LYS A 56 -19.40 -18.25 7.84
N PHE A 57 -18.85 -18.26 6.63
CA PHE A 57 -19.49 -17.77 5.41
C PHE A 57 -19.70 -18.91 4.43
N GLU A 58 -20.86 -18.94 3.77
CA GLU A 58 -21.05 -19.83 2.63
C GLU A 58 -20.12 -19.42 1.49
N TYR A 59 -19.54 -20.40 0.79
CA TYR A 59 -18.72 -20.10 -0.39
C TYR A 59 -19.50 -19.30 -1.43
N PHE A 60 -18.86 -18.24 -1.91
CA PHE A 60 -19.32 -17.43 -3.04
C PHE A 60 -19.51 -18.22 -4.34
N SER A 61 -18.62 -19.16 -4.65
CA SER A 61 -18.68 -19.99 -5.86
C SER A 61 -17.73 -21.19 -5.78
N GLU A 62 -17.79 -22.11 -6.74
CA GLU A 62 -16.80 -23.20 -6.85
C GLU A 62 -15.38 -22.67 -7.09
N PHE A 63 -15.25 -21.60 -7.87
CA PHE A 63 -13.98 -20.92 -8.03
C PHE A 63 -13.44 -20.37 -6.71
N HIS A 64 -14.30 -19.85 -5.82
CA HIS A 64 -13.85 -19.39 -4.50
C HIS A 64 -13.14 -20.51 -3.71
N LYS A 65 -13.70 -21.73 -3.68
CA LYS A 65 -13.06 -22.89 -3.05
C LYS A 65 -11.71 -23.21 -3.67
N PHE A 66 -11.66 -23.23 -5.00
CA PHE A 66 -10.43 -23.47 -5.74
C PHE A 66 -9.39 -22.40 -5.41
N TRP A 67 -9.78 -21.13 -5.39
CA TRP A 67 -8.90 -20.01 -5.13
C TRP A 67 -8.38 -20.02 -3.69
N GLU A 68 -9.24 -20.21 -2.70
CA GLU A 68 -8.83 -20.37 -1.29
C GLU A 68 -7.74 -21.45 -1.16
N LYS A 69 -7.94 -22.59 -1.83
CA LYS A 69 -7.01 -23.72 -1.74
C LYS A 69 -5.70 -23.53 -2.53
N TYR A 70 -5.76 -22.96 -3.73
CA TYR A 70 -4.65 -23.04 -4.70
C TYR A 70 -4.03 -21.69 -5.10
N HIS A 71 -4.53 -20.54 -4.59
CA HIS A 71 -3.98 -19.22 -4.96
C HIS A 71 -2.46 -19.13 -4.75
N CYS A 72 -1.92 -19.70 -3.67
CA CYS A 72 -0.47 -19.75 -3.41
C CYS A 72 0.30 -20.49 -4.51
N GLU A 73 -0.18 -21.65 -4.93
CA GLU A 73 0.46 -22.48 -5.97
C GLU A 73 0.35 -21.84 -7.36
N VAL A 74 -0.82 -21.28 -7.67
CA VAL A 74 -1.08 -20.62 -8.96
C VAL A 74 -0.23 -19.36 -9.12
N LEU A 75 -0.18 -18.52 -8.08
CA LEU A 75 0.58 -17.27 -8.11
C LEU A 75 2.07 -17.51 -7.92
N ASN A 76 2.45 -18.51 -7.11
CA ASN A 76 3.81 -18.90 -6.75
C ASN A 76 4.73 -17.66 -6.57
N PRO A 77 4.48 -16.84 -5.54
CA PRO A 77 5.28 -15.65 -5.29
C PRO A 77 6.70 -16.05 -4.91
N GLN A 78 7.69 -15.39 -5.51
CA GLN A 78 9.12 -15.65 -5.30
C GLN A 78 9.87 -14.35 -5.06
N ILE A 79 10.83 -14.41 -4.13
CA ILE A 79 11.77 -13.32 -3.87
C ILE A 79 13.01 -13.54 -4.74
N ASP A 80 13.35 -12.56 -5.57
CA ASP A 80 14.54 -12.61 -6.43
C ASP A 80 15.74 -12.01 -5.70
N GLU A 81 16.58 -12.86 -5.11
CA GLU A 81 17.73 -12.41 -4.31
C GLU A 81 18.72 -11.54 -5.11
N ARG A 82 18.90 -11.79 -6.41
CA ARG A 82 19.81 -10.97 -7.24
C ARG A 82 19.26 -9.56 -7.43
N LYS A 83 17.93 -9.45 -7.60
CA LYS A 83 17.27 -8.13 -7.61
C LYS A 83 17.35 -7.49 -6.23
N CYS A 84 17.18 -8.26 -5.16
CA CYS A 84 17.30 -7.74 -3.80
C CYS A 84 18.71 -7.17 -3.53
N GLU A 85 19.77 -7.87 -3.94
CA GLU A 85 21.15 -7.38 -3.83
C GLU A 85 21.36 -6.09 -4.61
N GLY A 86 20.87 -6.02 -5.85
CA GLY A 86 20.97 -4.80 -6.65
C GLY A 86 20.23 -3.60 -6.03
N ILE A 87 19.10 -3.85 -5.35
CA ILE A 87 18.40 -2.80 -4.58
C ILE A 87 19.18 -2.44 -3.31
N ALA A 88 19.74 -3.42 -2.60
CA ALA A 88 20.55 -3.19 -1.40
C ALA A 88 21.74 -2.27 -1.68
N ASP A 89 22.47 -2.48 -2.77
CA ASP A 89 23.57 -1.61 -3.19
C ASP A 89 23.09 -0.18 -3.48
N ILE A 90 21.93 0.00 -4.10
CA ILE A 90 21.36 1.34 -4.34
C ILE A 90 20.94 2.02 -3.03
N LEU A 91 20.37 1.27 -2.09
CA LEU A 91 19.96 1.81 -0.80
C LEU A 91 21.18 2.25 0.01
N HIS A 92 22.26 1.47 0.00
CA HIS A 92 23.56 1.86 0.56
C HIS A 92 24.09 3.15 -0.05
N ASP A 93 24.10 3.26 -1.37
CA ASP A 93 24.50 4.48 -2.09
C ASP A 93 23.69 5.71 -1.65
N VAL A 94 22.37 5.56 -1.52
CA VAL A 94 21.46 6.61 -1.06
C VAL A 94 21.74 6.96 0.40
N TYR A 95 22.01 5.96 1.24
CA TYR A 95 22.36 6.16 2.65
C TYR A 95 23.61 7.01 2.79
N MET A 96 24.67 6.67 2.05
CA MET A 96 25.93 7.41 2.08
C MET A 96 25.76 8.84 1.55
N LYS A 97 25.06 9.01 0.43
CA LYS A 97 24.87 10.34 -0.20
C LYS A 97 23.97 11.27 0.60
N SER A 98 22.95 10.73 1.27
CA SER A 98 22.01 11.51 2.08
C SER A 98 22.44 11.64 3.54
N ASN A 99 23.58 11.06 3.92
CA ASN A 99 23.97 10.87 5.32
C ASN A 99 22.79 10.35 6.13
N LYS A 100 22.24 9.21 5.69
CA LYS A 100 21.04 8.49 6.18
C LYS A 100 19.70 9.23 6.12
N ALA A 101 19.65 10.54 5.92
CA ALA A 101 18.44 11.36 6.03
C ALA A 101 17.28 10.90 5.11
N ALA A 102 17.59 10.24 3.98
CA ALA A 102 16.56 9.73 3.07
C ALA A 102 15.67 8.61 3.68
N PHE A 103 16.07 8.02 4.82
CA PHE A 103 15.38 6.91 5.48
C PHE A 103 14.64 7.30 6.77
N TYR A 104 14.92 8.49 7.32
CA TYR A 104 14.34 8.93 8.60
C TYR A 104 13.42 10.13 8.35
N ASP A 105 12.11 9.93 8.53
CA ASP A 105 11.14 11.03 8.49
C ASP A 105 11.09 11.74 9.84
N LEU A 106 12.09 12.58 10.11
CA LEU A 106 12.10 13.41 11.31
C LEU A 106 11.14 14.59 11.11
N TYR A 107 9.95 14.49 11.70
CA TYR A 107 8.98 15.59 11.71
C TYR A 107 9.10 16.44 12.97
N ASN A 108 8.70 17.71 12.86
CA ASN A 108 8.73 18.66 13.97
C ASN A 108 7.81 18.18 15.11
N THR A 109 8.40 17.93 16.28
CA THR A 109 7.70 17.45 17.48
C THR A 109 7.04 18.56 18.30
N ALA A 110 6.99 19.79 17.77
CA ALA A 110 6.50 21.00 18.45
C ALA A 110 7.19 21.30 19.80
N LEU A 111 8.43 20.80 19.97
CA LEU A 111 9.22 20.85 21.21
C LEU A 111 8.60 20.06 22.36
N LEU A 112 7.78 19.05 22.06
CA LEU A 112 7.26 18.13 23.06
C LEU A 112 8.35 17.19 23.58
N LYS A 113 8.22 16.78 24.84
CA LYS A 113 9.07 15.78 25.50
C LYS A 113 8.77 14.36 24.97
N PRO A 114 9.70 13.41 25.10
CA PRO A 114 9.49 12.01 24.71
C PRO A 114 8.17 11.40 25.20
N GLU A 115 7.82 11.61 26.46
CA GLU A 115 6.61 11.06 27.10
C GLU A 115 5.34 11.62 26.46
N GLU A 116 5.37 12.92 26.13
CA GLU A 116 4.27 13.65 25.49
C GLU A 116 4.09 13.20 24.04
N ILE A 117 5.20 13.02 23.30
CA ILE A 117 5.20 12.47 21.94
C ILE A 117 4.59 11.06 21.95
N CYS A 118 5.07 10.19 22.85
CA CYS A 118 4.57 8.83 22.98
C CYS A 118 3.06 8.81 23.24
N LYS A 119 2.59 9.67 24.15
CA LYS A 119 1.17 9.80 24.49
C LYS A 119 0.32 10.21 23.30
N VAL A 120 0.71 11.25 22.58
CA VAL A 120 -0.01 11.69 21.38
C VAL A 120 -0.01 10.60 20.31
N ARG A 121 1.13 9.93 20.09
CA ARG A 121 1.27 8.88 19.08
C ARG A 121 0.46 7.63 19.42
N TYR A 122 0.45 7.18 20.66
CA TYR A 122 -0.31 6.00 21.08
C TYR A 122 -1.81 6.16 20.77
N PHE A 123 -2.41 7.28 21.21
CA PHE A 123 -3.84 7.51 21.02
C PHE A 123 -4.24 7.94 19.60
N SER A 124 -3.30 8.38 18.76
CA SER A 124 -3.59 8.80 17.39
C SER A 124 -3.24 7.75 16.33
N ALA A 125 -2.22 6.92 16.53
CA ALA A 125 -1.76 5.95 15.54
C ALA A 125 -2.79 4.83 15.29
N ASN A 126 -3.56 4.45 16.31
CA ASN A 126 -4.63 3.46 16.17
C ASN A 126 -5.89 4.01 15.50
N GLN A 127 -6.02 5.33 15.35
CA GLN A 127 -7.19 5.98 14.77
C GLN A 127 -7.10 6.05 13.24
N ASP A 128 -8.23 5.83 12.59
CA ASP A 128 -8.34 5.90 11.13
C ASP A 128 -8.81 7.30 10.70
N PHE A 129 -7.92 8.05 10.06
CA PHE A 129 -8.21 9.36 9.48
C PHE A 129 -8.50 9.19 8.00
N ARG A 130 -9.67 9.68 7.55
CA ARG A 130 -9.99 9.75 6.12
C ARG A 130 -9.11 10.82 5.45
N GLY A 131 -7.84 10.52 5.20
CA GLY A 131 -6.87 11.41 4.56
C GLY A 131 -5.48 11.40 5.20
N SER A 132 -4.53 12.14 4.61
CA SER A 132 -3.19 12.34 5.19
C SER A 132 -3.27 13.26 6.39
N ARG A 133 -2.99 12.75 7.59
CA ARG A 133 -2.98 13.55 8.80
C ARG A 133 -1.63 14.26 8.98
N ASP A 134 -1.71 15.52 9.37
CA ASP A 134 -0.55 16.30 9.79
C ASP A 134 -0.28 16.05 11.27
N ILE A 135 0.72 15.23 11.57
CA ILE A 135 1.11 14.89 12.95
C ILE A 135 1.54 16.13 13.75
N VAL A 136 2.07 17.15 13.09
CA VAL A 136 2.47 18.39 13.76
C VAL A 136 1.24 19.11 14.33
N LYS A 137 0.08 19.01 13.67
CA LYS A 137 -1.18 19.56 14.21
C LYS A 137 -1.62 18.85 15.48
N LEU A 138 -1.43 17.53 15.57
CA LEU A 138 -1.74 16.75 16.77
C LEU A 138 -0.87 17.18 17.95
N PHE A 139 0.43 17.38 17.73
CA PHE A 139 1.32 17.87 18.77
C PHE A 139 0.96 19.28 19.23
N LYS A 140 0.54 20.16 18.31
CA LYS A 140 0.00 21.48 18.67
C LYS A 140 -1.26 21.37 19.51
N THR A 141 -2.22 20.52 19.13
CA THR A 141 -3.43 20.27 19.92
C THR A 141 -3.09 19.81 21.35
N TYR A 142 -2.12 18.90 21.51
CA TYR A 142 -1.66 18.49 22.84
C TYR A 142 -1.01 19.64 23.62
N LYS A 143 -0.19 20.45 22.95
CA LYS A 143 0.48 21.60 23.57
C LYS A 143 -0.53 22.65 24.06
N ASP A 144 -1.61 22.84 23.32
CA ASP A 144 -2.68 23.77 23.67
C ASP A 144 -3.52 23.26 24.85
N ASP A 145 -3.81 21.95 24.88
CA ASP A 145 -4.52 21.29 25.98
C ASP A 145 -4.10 19.81 26.16
N PRO A 146 -3.19 19.53 27.12
CA PRO A 146 -2.72 18.16 27.39
C PRO A 146 -3.82 17.20 27.89
N SER A 147 -4.89 17.74 28.48
CA SER A 147 -5.97 16.94 29.09
C SER A 147 -6.76 16.15 28.04
N ILE A 148 -6.73 16.58 26.78
CA ILE A 148 -7.33 15.88 25.64
C ILE A 148 -6.77 14.47 25.49
N PHE A 149 -5.48 14.28 25.81
CA PHE A 149 -4.78 12.99 25.67
C PHE A 149 -4.61 12.25 27.01
N ASP A 150 -5.34 12.66 28.04
CA ASP A 150 -5.38 11.94 29.30
C ASP A 150 -6.20 10.64 29.17
N LYS A 151 -5.67 9.53 29.69
CA LYS A 151 -6.29 8.20 29.54
C LYS A 151 -7.65 8.12 30.23
N TYR A 152 -7.84 8.75 31.38
CA TYR A 152 -9.13 8.74 32.07
C TYR A 152 -10.15 9.58 31.31
N ASN A 153 -9.76 10.79 30.88
CA ASN A 153 -10.62 11.65 30.06
C ASN A 153 -11.05 10.98 28.75
N ILE A 154 -10.13 10.29 28.06
CA ILE A 154 -10.45 9.55 26.83
C ILE A 154 -11.38 8.37 27.13
N ASN A 155 -11.18 7.65 28.23
CA ASN A 155 -12.04 6.53 28.60
C ASN A 155 -13.48 6.97 28.90
N ASP A 156 -13.62 8.13 29.55
CA ASP A 156 -14.90 8.71 29.95
C ASP A 156 -15.63 9.39 28.77
N ASN A 157 -14.90 10.07 27.88
CA ASN A 157 -15.46 10.78 26.73
C ASN A 157 -14.64 10.58 25.42
N PRO A 158 -14.66 9.36 24.84
CA PRO A 158 -13.90 9.04 23.64
C PRO A 158 -14.35 9.84 22.40
N GLU A 159 -15.63 10.20 22.30
CA GLU A 159 -16.14 11.06 21.21
C GLU A 159 -15.60 12.48 21.30
N GLY A 160 -15.49 13.03 22.51
CA GLY A 160 -14.86 14.33 22.76
C GLY A 160 -13.42 14.35 22.29
N PHE A 161 -12.64 13.34 22.68
CA PHE A 161 -11.29 13.14 22.19
C PHE A 161 -11.21 13.13 20.66
N LEU A 162 -12.04 12.30 20.00
CA LEU A 162 -12.07 12.17 18.54
C LEU A 162 -12.37 13.52 17.85
N LYS A 163 -13.31 14.30 18.36
CA LYS A 163 -13.62 15.64 17.85
C LYS A 163 -12.46 16.60 18.02
N SER A 164 -11.81 16.61 19.19
CA SER A 164 -10.64 17.45 19.48
C SER A 164 -9.46 17.15 18.56
N ILE A 165 -9.29 15.88 18.19
CA ILE A 165 -8.32 15.47 17.18
C ILE A 165 -8.89 15.55 15.76
N GLY A 166 -9.93 16.33 15.49
CA GLY A 166 -10.39 16.65 14.12
C GLY A 166 -11.13 15.52 13.40
N VAL A 167 -11.67 14.53 14.11
CA VAL A 167 -12.60 13.54 13.56
C VAL A 167 -14.02 14.09 13.70
N THR A 168 -14.50 14.73 12.62
CA THR A 168 -15.75 15.53 12.65
C THR A 168 -16.99 14.81 12.15
N SER A 169 -16.85 13.61 11.57
CA SER A 169 -17.95 12.80 11.02
C SER A 169 -17.99 11.41 11.65
N LEU A 170 -18.45 11.35 12.90
CA LEU A 170 -18.69 10.09 13.62
C LEU A 170 -20.10 9.58 13.30
N SER A 171 -20.20 8.34 12.81
CA SER A 171 -21.50 7.65 12.76
C SER A 171 -21.87 7.12 14.15
N GLN A 172 -23.14 6.77 14.37
CA GLN A 172 -23.60 6.23 15.67
C GLN A 172 -22.83 4.97 16.12
N ASN A 173 -22.30 4.18 15.18
CA ASN A 173 -21.52 2.96 15.45
C ASN A 173 -20.06 3.10 14.98
N ASP A 174 -19.47 4.27 15.14
CA ASP A 174 -18.10 4.50 14.67
C ASP A 174 -17.09 3.69 15.49
N LYS A 175 -16.46 2.70 14.85
CA LYS A 175 -15.45 1.83 15.46
C LYS A 175 -14.31 2.58 16.17
N ARG A 176 -14.02 3.82 15.76
CA ARG A 176 -12.97 4.66 16.35
C ARG A 176 -13.26 5.05 17.80
N VAL A 177 -14.54 5.18 18.16
CA VAL A 177 -14.96 5.42 19.56
C VAL A 177 -14.52 4.25 20.44
N LYS A 178 -14.81 3.02 19.99
CA LYS A 178 -14.36 1.80 20.67
C LYS A 178 -12.83 1.74 20.75
N TYR A 179 -12.13 2.08 19.67
CA TYR A 179 -10.67 2.09 19.65
C TYR A 179 -10.06 3.03 20.68
N ALA A 180 -10.56 4.27 20.78
CA ALA A 180 -10.08 5.24 21.76
C ALA A 180 -10.32 4.74 23.20
N LYS A 181 -11.55 4.29 23.50
CA LYS A 181 -11.93 3.80 24.82
C LYS A 181 -11.14 2.55 25.25
N THR A 182 -11.03 1.55 24.37
CA THR A 182 -10.28 0.33 24.69
C THR A 182 -8.79 0.62 24.86
N ALA A 183 -8.21 1.49 24.02
CA ALA A 183 -6.80 1.84 24.14
C ALA A 183 -6.48 2.60 25.44
N SER A 184 -7.39 3.45 25.94
CA SER A 184 -7.21 4.10 27.24
C SER A 184 -7.43 3.15 28.40
N GLN A 185 -8.46 2.30 28.35
CA GLN A 185 -8.74 1.30 29.39
C GLN A 185 -7.55 0.36 29.61
N ILE A 186 -6.85 -0.06 28.55
CA ILE A 186 -5.63 -0.88 28.65
C ILE A 186 -4.58 -0.22 29.56
N LEU A 187 -4.33 1.07 29.38
CA LEU A 187 -3.33 1.79 30.17
C LEU A 187 -3.79 2.02 31.62
N ILE A 188 -5.10 2.15 31.83
CA ILE A 188 -5.71 2.24 33.16
C ILE A 188 -5.56 0.90 33.90
N ASP A 189 -5.89 -0.20 33.24
CA ASP A 189 -5.85 -1.55 33.82
C ASP A 189 -4.43 -1.98 34.18
N LEU A 190 -3.46 -1.65 33.32
CA LEU A 190 -2.03 -1.88 33.58
C LEU A 190 -1.43 -0.88 34.57
N ASN A 191 -2.14 0.20 34.89
CA ASN A 191 -1.69 1.31 35.71
C ASN A 191 -0.36 1.93 35.20
N ILE A 192 -0.29 2.19 33.90
CA ILE A 192 0.90 2.76 33.23
C ILE A 192 0.53 3.92 32.31
N GLU A 193 1.51 4.74 31.93
CA GLU A 193 1.40 5.68 30.81
C GLU A 193 1.92 5.05 29.50
N PRO A 194 1.57 5.61 28.33
CA PRO A 194 2.04 5.09 27.04
C PRO A 194 3.57 4.94 26.96
N PHE A 195 4.31 5.87 27.57
CA PHE A 195 5.77 5.85 27.58
C PHE A 195 6.35 4.65 28.31
N ASP A 196 5.68 4.21 29.39
CA ASP A 196 6.13 3.12 30.26
C ASP A 196 6.00 1.74 29.60
N LEU A 197 5.29 1.64 28.45
CA LEU A 197 5.19 0.39 27.68
C LEU A 197 6.58 -0.22 27.41
N LEU A 198 7.58 0.62 27.13
CA LEU A 198 8.94 0.12 26.89
C LEU A 198 9.50 -0.63 28.11
N VAL A 199 9.43 -0.01 29.29
CA VAL A 199 9.96 -0.61 30.53
C VAL A 199 9.10 -1.81 30.95
N TYR A 200 7.78 -1.68 30.85
CA TYR A 200 6.81 -2.74 31.20
C TYR A 200 7.06 -4.04 30.43
N PHE A 201 7.47 -3.93 29.17
CA PHE A 201 7.81 -5.07 28.30
C PHE A 201 9.32 -5.31 28.19
N ASN A 202 10.09 -4.98 29.23
CA ASN A 202 11.53 -5.29 29.34
C ASN A 202 12.40 -4.77 28.17
N TYR A 203 12.00 -3.62 27.62
CA TYR A 203 12.59 -2.96 26.46
C TYR A 203 12.43 -3.76 25.14
N ASP A 204 11.58 -4.79 25.11
CA ASP A 204 11.38 -5.65 23.95
C ASP A 204 10.25 -5.14 23.05
N ILE A 205 10.61 -4.57 21.89
CA ILE A 205 9.66 -4.03 20.92
C ILE A 205 8.69 -5.09 20.39
N MET A 206 9.11 -6.35 20.30
CA MET A 206 8.28 -7.42 19.76
C MET A 206 7.20 -7.87 20.74
N GLN A 207 7.48 -7.83 22.04
CA GLN A 207 6.46 -8.07 23.07
C GLN A 207 5.40 -6.96 23.07
N ILE A 208 5.80 -5.69 22.92
CA ILE A 208 4.85 -4.57 22.77
C ILE A 208 4.03 -4.75 21.50
N ARG A 209 4.68 -5.14 20.39
CA ARG A 209 4.02 -5.38 19.10
C ARG A 209 2.91 -6.42 19.22
N GLU A 210 3.25 -7.59 19.77
CA GLU A 210 2.30 -8.69 19.97
C GLU A 210 1.16 -8.27 20.89
N PHE A 211 1.47 -7.63 22.02
CA PHE A 211 0.48 -7.13 22.96
C PHE A 211 -0.54 -6.18 22.30
N LEU A 212 -0.05 -5.18 21.55
CA LEU A 212 -0.91 -4.19 20.89
C LEU A 212 -1.77 -4.83 19.80
N ILE A 213 -1.23 -5.75 19.00
CA ILE A 213 -1.99 -6.43 17.94
C ILE A 213 -3.08 -7.34 18.53
N ASN A 214 -2.77 -8.02 19.63
CA ASN A 214 -3.71 -8.93 20.29
C ASN A 214 -4.76 -8.21 21.15
N SER A 215 -4.57 -6.91 21.41
CA SER A 215 -5.51 -6.05 22.12
C SER A 215 -6.76 -5.73 21.27
N ARG A 216 -7.67 -6.71 21.18
CA ARG A 216 -8.89 -6.64 20.36
C ARG A 216 -9.72 -5.40 20.71
N GLY A 217 -10.04 -4.63 19.68
CA GLY A 217 -10.84 -3.42 19.84
C GLY A 217 -10.04 -2.17 20.21
N ALA A 218 -8.71 -2.23 20.36
CA ALA A 218 -7.86 -1.05 20.54
C ALA A 218 -7.45 -0.38 19.20
N GLY A 219 -7.77 -0.99 18.06
CA GLY A 219 -7.50 -0.41 16.72
C GLY A 219 -6.06 -0.55 16.22
N PHE A 220 -5.20 -1.24 16.98
CA PHE A 220 -3.83 -1.58 16.59
C PHE A 220 -3.81 -2.86 15.75
N GLY A 221 -3.71 -2.73 14.43
CA GLY A 221 -3.35 -3.84 13.53
C GLY A 221 -1.88 -3.73 13.12
N ASN A 222 -1.32 -4.79 12.52
CA ASN A 222 0.10 -4.90 12.09
C ASN A 222 0.71 -3.56 11.64
N LYS A 223 0.18 -2.97 10.56
CA LYS A 223 0.67 -1.71 10.00
C LYS A 223 0.71 -0.55 10.99
N LYS A 224 -0.37 -0.34 11.76
CA LYS A 224 -0.48 0.79 12.69
C LYS A 224 0.47 0.61 13.88
N THR A 225 0.58 -0.63 14.36
CA THR A 225 1.53 -1.00 15.41
C THR A 225 2.97 -0.77 14.94
N ASP A 226 3.35 -1.29 13.77
CA ASP A 226 4.70 -1.13 13.23
C ASP A 226 5.06 0.34 13.02
N MET A 227 4.11 1.16 12.52
CA MET A 227 4.29 2.61 12.41
C MET A 227 4.46 3.30 13.77
N PHE A 228 3.72 2.88 14.80
CA PHE A 228 3.86 3.43 16.15
C PHE A 228 5.24 3.10 16.73
N LEU A 229 5.65 1.82 16.70
CA LEU A 229 6.92 1.35 17.24
C LEU A 229 8.11 2.01 16.55
N ARG A 230 8.08 2.09 15.21
CA ARG A 230 9.10 2.80 14.43
C ARG A 230 9.22 4.25 14.86
N ASP A 231 8.10 4.96 14.98
CA ASP A 231 8.13 6.38 15.33
C ASP A 231 8.70 6.60 16.74
N MET A 232 8.50 5.67 17.68
CA MET A 232 9.09 5.77 19.03
C MET A 232 10.63 5.65 19.01
N VAL A 233 11.19 4.81 18.15
CA VAL A 233 12.64 4.66 18.02
C VAL A 233 13.24 5.81 17.20
N VAL A 234 12.65 6.13 16.04
CA VAL A 234 13.16 7.15 15.11
C VAL A 234 13.16 8.55 15.73
N LEU A 235 12.18 8.87 16.58
CA LEU A 235 12.10 10.16 17.27
C LEU A 235 12.92 10.22 18.56
N ASP A 236 13.74 9.20 18.86
CA ASP A 236 14.52 9.09 20.10
C ASP A 236 13.63 9.15 21.36
N VAL A 237 12.38 8.69 21.27
CA VAL A 237 11.45 8.62 22.40
C VAL A 237 11.81 7.43 23.28
N TRP A 238 11.95 6.25 22.67
CA TRP A 238 12.35 5.03 23.35
C TRP A 238 13.80 4.71 23.08
N LYS A 239 14.61 4.79 24.14
CA LYS A 239 16.05 4.50 24.11
C LYS A 239 16.30 3.04 24.47
N ASP A 240 17.36 2.48 23.89
CA ASP A 240 17.82 1.11 24.16
C ASP A 240 16.76 0.02 23.89
N ALA A 241 15.86 0.28 22.94
CA ALA A 241 14.84 -0.64 22.48
C ALA A 241 15.47 -1.89 21.85
N LYS A 242 15.19 -3.06 22.42
CA LYS A 242 15.64 -4.37 21.92
C LYS A 242 14.76 -4.84 20.77
N ASN A 243 15.33 -5.69 19.92
CA ASN A 243 14.65 -6.36 18.80
C ASN A 243 14.01 -5.42 17.77
N PHE A 244 14.43 -4.15 17.70
CA PHE A 244 13.89 -3.21 16.71
C PHE A 244 14.14 -3.64 15.25
N HIS A 245 15.24 -4.36 15.00
CA HIS A 245 15.58 -4.95 13.70
C HIS A 245 14.57 -6.03 13.23
N GLU A 246 13.70 -6.52 14.13
CA GLU A 246 12.64 -7.47 13.78
C GLU A 246 11.40 -6.78 13.18
N VAL A 247 11.26 -5.46 13.29
CA VAL A 247 10.12 -4.74 12.70
C VAL A 247 10.28 -4.62 11.18
N ASN A 248 9.36 -5.23 10.43
CA ASN A 248 9.35 -5.24 8.97
C ASN A 248 8.98 -3.88 8.33
N VAL A 249 9.27 -3.74 7.04
CA VAL A 249 8.64 -2.69 6.21
C VAL A 249 7.12 -2.83 6.28
N ALA A 250 6.45 -1.77 6.70
CA ALA A 250 5.00 -1.72 6.72
C ALA A 250 4.47 -1.88 5.28
N SER A 251 3.62 -2.88 5.07
CA SER A 251 3.08 -3.13 3.74
C SER A 251 2.03 -2.07 3.36
N ASP A 252 2.17 -1.54 2.15
CA ASP A 252 1.31 -0.54 1.56
C ASP A 252 1.22 -0.73 0.04
N ILE A 253 0.15 -0.20 -0.57
CA ILE A 253 -0.02 -0.20 -2.02
C ILE A 253 1.22 0.33 -2.75
N ASN A 254 1.94 1.31 -2.17
CA ASN A 254 3.15 1.86 -2.77
C ASN A 254 4.37 0.96 -2.59
N THR A 255 4.56 0.31 -1.45
CA THR A 255 5.69 -0.61 -1.22
C THR A 255 5.53 -1.86 -2.08
N ILE A 256 4.33 -2.44 -2.15
CA ILE A 256 4.02 -3.61 -3.00
C ILE A 256 4.25 -3.26 -4.48
N LYS A 257 3.74 -2.08 -4.93
CA LYS A 257 3.94 -1.59 -6.29
C LYS A 257 5.42 -1.50 -6.67
N VAL A 258 6.26 -0.99 -5.76
CA VAL A 258 7.70 -0.88 -6.00
C VAL A 258 8.35 -2.26 -5.97
N ALA A 259 7.97 -3.16 -5.06
CA ALA A 259 8.50 -4.51 -4.99
C ALA A 259 8.24 -5.32 -6.29
N LEU A 260 7.01 -5.24 -6.81
CA LEU A 260 6.63 -5.92 -8.06
C LEU A 260 7.34 -5.34 -9.29
N ARG A 261 7.53 -4.02 -9.35
CA ARG A 261 8.13 -3.33 -10.53
C ARG A 261 9.65 -3.40 -10.56
N THR A 262 10.30 -3.42 -9.39
CA THR A 262 11.73 -3.71 -9.26
C THR A 262 12.01 -5.19 -9.54
N GLY A 263 11.01 -6.04 -9.29
CA GLY A 263 11.11 -7.48 -9.46
C GLY A 263 11.81 -8.18 -8.30
N ILE A 264 11.97 -7.52 -7.14
CA ILE A 264 12.38 -8.20 -5.90
C ILE A 264 11.30 -9.19 -5.45
N LEU A 265 10.04 -8.90 -5.78
CA LEU A 265 8.91 -9.82 -5.64
C LEU A 265 8.34 -10.12 -7.04
N LYS A 266 8.26 -11.40 -7.37
CA LYS A 266 7.72 -11.90 -8.65
C LYS A 266 6.64 -12.92 -8.40
N THR A 267 5.76 -13.08 -9.37
CA THR A 267 4.75 -14.13 -9.42
C THR A 267 4.83 -14.86 -10.75
N LYS A 268 4.38 -16.11 -10.79
CA LYS A 268 4.40 -16.95 -12.00
C LYS A 268 3.51 -16.39 -13.11
N ILE A 269 2.38 -15.81 -12.71
CA ILE A 269 1.45 -15.08 -13.58
C ILE A 269 1.24 -13.66 -13.04
N PRO A 270 0.82 -12.68 -13.86
CA PRO A 270 0.34 -11.41 -13.34
C PRO A 270 -0.76 -11.63 -12.30
N LEU A 271 -0.79 -10.78 -11.27
CA LEU A 271 -1.86 -10.80 -10.27
C LEU A 271 -3.22 -10.69 -10.95
N VAL A 272 -4.18 -11.49 -10.48
CA VAL A 272 -5.54 -11.47 -11.01
C VAL A 272 -6.27 -10.23 -10.53
N SER A 273 -7.31 -9.86 -11.27
CA SER A 273 -8.23 -8.79 -10.88
C SER A 273 -8.81 -9.06 -9.48
N SER A 274 -9.12 -8.01 -8.72
CA SER A 274 -9.78 -8.16 -7.42
C SER A 274 -11.14 -8.85 -7.53
N PHE A 275 -11.78 -8.85 -8.70
CA PHE A 275 -13.01 -9.62 -8.98
C PHE A 275 -12.80 -11.15 -9.00
N LEU A 276 -11.55 -11.61 -9.05
CA LEU A 276 -11.19 -13.03 -8.91
C LEU A 276 -10.51 -13.31 -7.56
N ASP A 277 -10.15 -12.27 -6.80
CA ASP A 277 -9.58 -12.43 -5.48
C ASP A 277 -10.66 -12.42 -4.40
N ILE A 278 -11.56 -13.39 -4.48
CA ILE A 278 -12.68 -13.54 -3.54
C ILE A 278 -12.08 -13.70 -2.14
N PHE A 279 -12.56 -12.87 -1.20
CA PHE A 279 -12.10 -12.83 0.19
C PHE A 279 -10.60 -12.47 0.36
N CYS A 280 -9.97 -11.85 -0.65
CA CYS A 280 -8.65 -11.22 -0.53
C CYS A 280 -7.49 -12.18 -0.20
N TYR A 281 -7.55 -13.44 -0.67
CA TYR A 281 -6.48 -14.42 -0.47
C TYR A 281 -5.16 -13.99 -1.14
N GLN A 282 -5.20 -13.60 -2.42
CA GLN A 282 -4.03 -13.04 -3.13
C GLN A 282 -3.54 -11.76 -2.46
N TYR A 283 -4.44 -10.86 -2.07
CA TYR A 283 -4.04 -9.64 -1.38
C TYR A 283 -3.22 -9.97 -0.13
N SER A 284 -3.72 -10.88 0.72
CA SER A 284 -3.05 -11.27 1.97
C SER A 284 -1.68 -11.93 1.71
N LEU A 285 -1.62 -12.85 0.74
CA LEU A 285 -0.37 -13.50 0.33
C LEU A 285 0.68 -12.49 -0.16
N ILE A 286 0.28 -11.55 -1.03
CA ILE A 286 1.19 -10.55 -1.59
C ILE A 286 1.61 -9.51 -0.55
N ASP A 287 0.74 -9.20 0.42
CA ASP A 287 1.06 -8.33 1.55
C ASP A 287 2.21 -8.90 2.39
N GLU A 288 2.10 -10.18 2.76
CA GLU A 288 3.14 -10.92 3.49
C GLU A 288 4.44 -11.03 2.68
N MET A 289 4.35 -11.49 1.44
CA MET A 289 5.52 -11.67 0.58
C MET A 289 6.23 -10.35 0.25
N ASN A 290 5.51 -9.23 0.22
CA ASN A 290 6.11 -7.90 0.10
C ASN A 290 6.97 -7.55 1.32
N ALA A 291 6.48 -7.79 2.54
CA ALA A 291 7.26 -7.56 3.76
C ALA A 291 8.54 -8.42 3.77
N LEU A 292 8.43 -9.69 3.39
CA LEU A 292 9.57 -10.62 3.29
C LEU A 292 10.59 -10.19 2.22
N ALA A 293 10.12 -9.71 1.05
CA ALA A 293 11.02 -9.24 -0.01
C ALA A 293 11.87 -8.04 0.44
N TRP A 294 11.26 -7.06 1.12
CA TRP A 294 12.00 -5.92 1.66
C TRP A 294 12.88 -6.27 2.85
N ARG A 295 12.46 -7.21 3.70
CA ARG A 295 13.35 -7.79 4.72
C ARG A 295 14.60 -8.38 4.08
N LYS A 296 14.44 -9.17 3.02
CA LYS A 296 15.58 -9.78 2.32
C LYS A 296 16.54 -8.74 1.74
N VAL A 297 16.02 -7.64 1.21
CA VAL A 297 16.85 -6.48 0.78
C VAL A 297 17.67 -5.94 1.96
N TRP A 298 17.03 -5.71 3.11
CA TRP A 298 17.71 -5.21 4.30
C TRP A 298 18.75 -6.19 4.84
N GLU A 299 18.45 -7.49 4.90
CA GLU A 299 19.39 -8.53 5.34
C GLU A 299 20.66 -8.54 4.48
N ILE A 300 20.50 -8.49 3.15
CA ILE A 300 21.63 -8.43 2.22
C ILE A 300 22.41 -7.12 2.41
N TRP A 301 21.73 -5.98 2.55
CA TRP A 301 22.38 -4.70 2.82
C TRP A 301 23.18 -4.77 4.12
N HIS A 302 22.56 -5.17 5.22
CA HIS A 302 23.20 -5.27 6.53
C HIS A 302 24.39 -6.22 6.53
N GLN A 303 24.30 -7.36 5.84
CA GLN A 303 25.41 -8.29 5.70
C GLN A 303 26.58 -7.71 4.89
N LYS A 304 26.30 -6.99 3.81
CA LYS A 304 27.32 -6.45 2.89
C LYS A 304 27.98 -5.17 3.43
N TYR A 305 27.21 -4.34 4.14
CA TYR A 305 27.61 -3.04 4.66
C TYR A 305 27.16 -2.84 6.13
N PRO A 306 27.69 -3.61 7.09
CA PRO A 306 27.15 -3.69 8.45
C PRO A 306 27.20 -2.37 9.24
N SER A 307 28.19 -1.51 8.98
CA SER A 307 28.33 -0.18 9.62
C SER A 307 27.65 0.95 8.85
N GLU A 308 27.17 0.69 7.64
CA GLU A 308 26.62 1.67 6.70
C GLU A 308 25.21 1.24 6.25
N CYS A 309 24.42 0.79 7.23
CA CYS A 309 23.07 0.30 7.06
C CYS A 309 22.16 0.89 8.15
N ILE A 310 20.87 0.98 7.83
CA ILE A 310 19.82 1.30 8.80
C ILE A 310 19.63 0.14 9.78
N GLU A 311 19.24 0.46 11.01
CA GLU A 311 19.14 -0.50 12.12
C GLU A 311 17.98 -1.48 12.00
N SER A 312 16.98 -1.18 11.16
CA SER A 312 15.78 -1.99 11.00
C SER A 312 15.21 -1.88 9.59
N PRO A 313 14.67 -2.98 9.02
CA PRO A 313 14.03 -2.93 7.71
C PRO A 313 12.87 -1.94 7.65
N CYS A 314 12.15 -1.71 8.76
CA CYS A 314 11.01 -0.78 8.77
C CYS A 314 11.35 0.66 8.33
N LEU A 315 12.62 1.06 8.36
CA LEU A 315 13.08 2.39 7.94
C LEU A 315 13.21 2.53 6.42
N ILE A 316 13.25 1.41 5.69
CA ILE A 316 13.13 1.42 4.22
C ILE A 316 11.76 1.98 3.80
N ASP A 317 10.72 1.78 4.63
CA ASP A 317 9.35 2.20 4.35
C ASP A 317 9.30 3.66 3.92
N TYR A 318 9.91 4.59 4.68
CA TYR A 318 9.84 6.00 4.33
C TYR A 318 10.35 6.28 2.92
N PHE A 319 11.56 5.82 2.60
CA PHE A 319 12.16 6.02 1.29
C PHE A 319 11.30 5.40 0.18
N VAL A 320 10.90 4.14 0.36
CA VAL A 320 10.19 3.37 -0.67
C VAL A 320 8.74 3.82 -0.83
N TYR A 321 7.98 4.01 0.25
CA TYR A 321 6.61 4.49 0.20
C TYR A 321 6.54 5.94 -0.27
N ARG A 322 7.29 6.83 0.40
CA ARG A 322 7.09 8.28 0.27
C ARG A 322 7.78 8.86 -0.95
N ILE A 323 9.05 8.51 -1.18
CA ILE A 323 9.86 9.12 -2.23
C ILE A 323 9.68 8.33 -3.51
N ILE A 324 10.04 7.04 -3.50
CA ILE A 324 9.96 6.23 -4.71
C ILE A 324 8.51 5.98 -5.10
N GLY A 325 7.71 5.42 -4.20
CA GLY A 325 6.37 4.93 -4.48
C GLY A 325 5.38 6.04 -4.83
N LYS A 326 5.30 7.07 -4.00
CA LYS A 326 4.35 8.18 -4.19
C LYS A 326 4.78 9.22 -5.22
N GLU A 327 6.06 9.56 -5.33
CA GLU A 327 6.48 10.65 -6.22
C GLU A 327 7.04 10.14 -7.56
N PHE A 328 7.95 9.15 -7.53
CA PHE A 328 8.67 8.75 -8.74
C PHE A 328 7.97 7.63 -9.51
N CYS A 329 7.32 6.70 -8.82
CA CYS A 329 6.68 5.50 -9.37
C CYS A 329 5.18 5.70 -9.64
N GLN A 330 4.82 6.90 -10.10
CA GLN A 330 3.47 7.32 -10.49
C GLN A 330 3.48 7.90 -11.92
N GLU A 331 2.35 7.80 -12.62
CA GLU A 331 2.17 8.43 -13.93
C GLU A 331 2.00 9.95 -13.79
N SER A 332 3.12 10.64 -13.64
CA SER A 332 3.21 12.08 -13.38
C SER A 332 3.71 12.86 -14.59
N LEU A 333 4.48 12.24 -15.50
CA LEU A 333 4.88 12.89 -16.75
C LEU A 333 3.67 12.98 -17.67
N SER A 334 3.22 14.21 -17.92
CA SER A 334 2.02 14.48 -18.72
C SER A 334 2.42 14.83 -20.14
N ILE A 335 1.84 14.13 -21.12
CA ILE A 335 2.03 14.38 -22.55
C ILE A 335 0.86 15.22 -23.04
N PHE A 336 1.17 16.35 -23.66
CA PHE A 336 0.20 17.34 -24.12
C PHE A 336 0.14 17.42 -25.65
N GLU A 337 -1.07 17.64 -26.18
CA GLU A 337 -1.32 18.06 -27.56
C GLU A 337 -1.74 19.53 -27.56
N CYS A 338 -1.23 20.31 -28.51
CA CYS A 338 -1.71 21.66 -28.78
C CYS A 338 -3.10 21.64 -29.42
N GLU A 339 -3.94 22.66 -29.16
CA GLU A 339 -5.26 22.77 -29.81
C GLU A 339 -5.19 22.82 -31.34
N THR A 340 -4.07 23.29 -31.91
CA THR A 340 -3.83 23.28 -33.37
C THR A 340 -3.41 21.91 -33.90
N LYS A 341 -3.17 20.93 -33.01
CA LYS A 341 -2.66 19.57 -33.30
C LYS A 341 -1.28 19.51 -33.98
N GLN A 342 -0.56 20.63 -34.01
CA GLN A 342 0.77 20.71 -34.65
C GLN A 342 1.93 20.37 -33.70
N HIS A 343 1.69 20.37 -32.39
CA HIS A 343 2.75 20.21 -31.40
C HIS A 343 2.35 19.21 -30.32
N ASN A 344 3.28 18.31 -30.01
CA ASN A 344 3.26 17.49 -28.82
C ASN A 344 4.45 17.86 -27.94
N PHE A 345 4.22 17.99 -26.63
CA PHE A 345 5.28 18.26 -25.66
C PHE A 345 4.97 17.61 -24.32
N LYS A 346 5.98 17.47 -23.47
CA LYS A 346 5.84 16.87 -22.14
C LYS A 346 6.01 17.92 -21.05
N TRP A 347 5.34 17.71 -19.92
CA TRP A 347 5.41 18.59 -18.78
C TRP A 347 5.32 17.82 -17.46
N HIS A 348 5.96 18.35 -16.42
CA HIS A 348 6.04 17.73 -15.10
C HIS A 348 4.70 17.74 -14.32
N SER A 349 3.66 18.39 -14.84
CA SER A 349 2.36 18.53 -14.20
C SER A 349 1.22 18.59 -15.22
N SER A 350 0.11 17.93 -14.90
CA SER A 350 -1.13 18.01 -15.68
C SER A 350 -1.89 19.33 -15.52
N ARG A 351 -1.35 20.28 -14.74
CA ARG A 351 -1.94 21.61 -14.54
C ARG A 351 -1.59 22.59 -15.65
N ASN A 352 -0.62 22.28 -16.50
CA ASN A 352 -0.31 23.13 -17.65
C ASN A 352 -1.56 23.26 -18.57
N ARG A 353 -1.81 24.47 -19.07
CA ARG A 353 -2.95 24.79 -19.96
C ARG A 353 -2.52 25.44 -21.27
N THR A 354 -1.26 25.86 -21.37
CA THR A 354 -0.72 26.60 -22.51
C THR A 354 0.25 25.71 -23.28
N CYS A 355 0.20 25.76 -24.61
CA CYS A 355 1.18 25.09 -25.45
C CYS A 355 2.54 25.78 -25.30
N GLN A 356 3.49 25.08 -24.68
CA GLN A 356 4.82 25.64 -24.39
C GLN A 356 5.65 25.85 -25.66
N VAL A 357 5.35 25.13 -26.74
CA VAL A 357 6.00 25.30 -28.05
C VAL A 357 5.49 26.58 -28.74
N CYS A 358 4.16 26.76 -28.83
CA CYS A 358 3.57 27.99 -29.38
C CYS A 358 3.94 29.23 -28.55
N TYR A 359 3.94 29.09 -27.22
CA TYR A 359 4.24 30.19 -26.31
C TYR A 359 5.67 30.73 -26.50
N LYS A 360 6.65 29.85 -26.75
CA LYS A 360 8.02 30.25 -27.13
C LYS A 360 8.06 31.11 -28.40
N ASN A 361 7.12 30.88 -29.33
CA ASN A 361 6.94 31.67 -30.55
C ASN A 361 5.98 32.85 -30.37
N ARG A 362 5.72 33.28 -29.13
CA ARG A 362 4.81 34.38 -28.76
C ARG A 362 3.34 34.17 -29.21
N VAL A 363 2.94 32.93 -29.50
CA VAL A 363 1.55 32.58 -29.83
C VAL A 363 0.93 31.82 -28.66
N LYS A 364 -0.24 32.28 -28.19
CA LYS A 364 -0.91 31.68 -27.03
C LYS A 364 -1.99 30.70 -27.50
N ASN A 365 -1.61 29.42 -27.60
CA ASN A 365 -2.54 28.33 -27.85
C ASN A 365 -2.76 27.48 -26.60
N LYS A 366 -3.94 26.87 -26.49
CA LYS A 366 -4.25 25.89 -25.44
C LYS A 366 -3.53 24.57 -25.68
N ALA A 367 -3.35 23.82 -24.59
CA ALA A 367 -2.83 22.47 -24.61
C ALA A 367 -3.68 21.53 -23.74
N TYR A 368 -3.87 20.31 -24.21
CA TYR A 368 -4.68 19.27 -23.58
C TYR A 368 -3.83 18.06 -23.24
N VAL A 369 -4.03 17.47 -22.07
CA VAL A 369 -3.34 16.23 -21.69
C VAL A 369 -3.91 15.07 -22.51
N ILE A 370 -3.06 14.39 -23.27
CA ILE A 370 -3.44 13.19 -24.03
C ILE A 370 -3.34 11.96 -23.14
N LYS A 371 -2.20 11.83 -22.43
CA LYS A 371 -1.93 10.71 -21.55
C LYS A 371 -0.88 11.09 -20.51
N LYS A 372 -0.76 10.26 -19.48
CA LYS A 372 0.31 10.31 -18.49
C LYS A 372 1.12 9.02 -18.56
N VAL A 373 2.41 9.12 -18.31
CA VAL A 373 3.34 7.98 -18.30
C VAL A 373 4.23 8.03 -17.06
N LEU A 374 4.85 6.90 -16.73
CA LEU A 374 5.86 6.88 -15.69
C LEU A 374 7.08 7.69 -16.16
N PRO A 375 7.64 8.58 -15.32
CA PRO A 375 8.83 9.35 -15.69
C PRO A 375 9.97 8.45 -16.17
N CYS A 376 10.22 7.34 -15.48
CA CYS A 376 11.32 6.43 -15.80
C CYS A 376 11.15 5.66 -17.13
N THR A 377 9.96 5.66 -17.74
CA THR A 377 9.71 5.01 -19.05
C THR A 377 9.97 5.93 -20.24
N ASP A 378 10.33 7.19 -20.01
CA ASP A 378 10.48 8.21 -21.04
C ASP A 378 11.81 8.97 -20.88
N CYS A 379 12.45 9.35 -21.98
CA CYS A 379 13.72 10.09 -21.96
C CYS A 379 13.60 11.49 -21.34
N GLU A 380 12.41 12.11 -21.37
CA GLU A 380 12.13 13.40 -20.74
C GLU A 380 11.55 13.25 -19.33
N GLY A 381 11.63 12.05 -18.73
CA GLY A 381 11.22 11.79 -17.36
C GLY A 381 11.87 12.71 -16.32
N TYR A 382 13.08 13.19 -16.61
CA TYR A 382 13.82 14.11 -15.76
C TYR A 382 13.04 15.39 -15.44
N LEU A 383 12.12 15.82 -16.33
CA LEU A 383 11.26 16.99 -16.10
C LEU A 383 10.45 16.83 -14.81
N VAL A 384 9.98 15.62 -14.51
CA VAL A 384 9.28 15.34 -13.25
C VAL A 384 10.26 15.22 -12.10
N ILE A 385 11.30 14.40 -12.26
CA ILE A 385 12.22 14.06 -11.18
C ILE A 385 12.90 15.30 -10.60
N GLN A 386 13.42 16.17 -11.47
CA GLN A 386 14.10 17.39 -11.06
C GLN A 386 13.18 18.44 -10.43
N ASN A 387 11.86 18.37 -10.68
CA ASN A 387 10.87 19.27 -10.05
C ASN A 387 10.30 18.68 -8.74
N SER A 388 10.76 17.52 -8.30
CA SER A 388 10.34 16.95 -7.03
C SER A 388 10.99 17.71 -5.87
N LYS A 389 10.22 17.96 -4.81
CA LYS A 389 10.73 18.57 -3.57
C LYS A 389 11.87 17.78 -2.92
N PHE A 390 11.99 16.49 -3.21
CA PHE A 390 13.05 15.63 -2.71
C PHE A 390 14.37 15.78 -3.48
N VAL A 391 14.33 16.46 -4.64
CA VAL A 391 15.49 16.68 -5.52
C VAL A 391 15.90 18.15 -5.58
N SER A 392 14.93 19.07 -5.62
CA SER A 392 15.17 20.51 -5.79
C SER A 392 14.63 21.39 -4.64
N GLY A 393 14.09 20.81 -3.59
CA GLY A 393 13.59 21.56 -2.43
C GLY A 393 14.70 21.91 -1.44
N ASP A 394 14.42 22.83 -0.51
CA ASP A 394 15.38 23.33 0.49
C ASP A 394 15.98 22.22 1.38
N ASN A 395 15.23 21.12 1.57
CA ASN A 395 15.64 19.93 2.33
C ASN A 395 15.68 18.68 1.42
N ALA A 396 16.18 18.83 0.19
CA ALA A 396 16.29 17.73 -0.77
C ALA A 396 17.22 16.63 -0.23
N VAL A 397 16.69 15.41 -0.11
CA VAL A 397 17.45 14.22 0.32
C VAL A 397 18.09 13.45 -0.84
N LEU A 398 17.74 13.80 -2.09
CA LEU A 398 18.29 13.24 -3.32
C LEU A 398 18.68 14.36 -4.29
N PRO A 399 19.63 15.25 -3.93
CA PRO A 399 19.95 16.40 -4.76
C PRO A 399 20.49 15.99 -6.14
N ASN A 400 20.12 16.77 -7.17
CA ASN A 400 20.69 16.71 -8.52
C ASN A 400 20.49 15.39 -9.32
N ILE A 401 19.61 14.48 -8.89
CA ILE A 401 19.29 13.29 -9.68
C ILE A 401 18.35 13.63 -10.85
N LYS A 402 18.49 12.90 -11.96
CA LYS A 402 17.62 13.02 -13.15
C LYS A 402 16.68 11.82 -13.33
N GLU A 403 16.96 10.71 -12.66
CA GLU A 403 16.24 9.45 -12.80
C GLU A 403 15.92 8.86 -11.42
N CYS A 404 14.96 7.94 -11.38
CA CYS A 404 14.64 7.19 -10.17
C CYS A 404 15.86 6.36 -9.73
N PRO A 405 16.24 6.32 -8.45
CA PRO A 405 17.35 5.49 -7.95
C PRO A 405 17.26 4.02 -8.37
N PHE A 406 16.06 3.46 -8.50
CA PHE A 406 15.85 2.06 -8.87
C PHE A 406 15.80 1.79 -10.39
N GLU A 407 16.08 2.79 -11.24
CA GLU A 407 16.02 2.65 -12.70
C GLU A 407 16.90 1.49 -13.20
N SER A 408 18.13 1.39 -12.69
CA SER A 408 19.12 0.39 -13.11
C SER A 408 18.67 -1.07 -12.85
N VAL A 409 17.89 -1.28 -11.79
CA VAL A 409 17.33 -2.59 -11.42
C VAL A 409 16.02 -2.85 -12.16
N CYS A 410 15.13 -1.85 -12.24
CA CYS A 410 13.82 -1.98 -12.89
C CYS A 410 13.94 -2.12 -14.42
N LYS A 411 14.92 -1.45 -15.03
CA LYS A 411 15.14 -1.31 -16.47
C LYS A 411 13.85 -0.92 -17.24
N PRO A 412 13.18 0.18 -16.84
CA PRO A 412 11.83 0.54 -17.28
C PRO A 412 11.70 0.88 -18.77
N LYS A 413 12.82 1.23 -19.43
CA LYS A 413 12.88 1.53 -20.86
C LYS A 413 13.03 0.28 -21.74
N THR A 414 13.12 -0.91 -21.14
CA THR A 414 13.27 -2.18 -21.87
C THR A 414 11.92 -2.88 -22.05
N SER A 415 11.79 -3.71 -23.09
CA SER A 415 10.59 -4.53 -23.33
C SER A 415 10.30 -5.56 -22.23
N SER A 416 11.30 -5.87 -21.40
CA SER A 416 11.16 -6.79 -20.27
C SER A 416 10.42 -6.19 -19.07
N PHE A 417 10.34 -4.85 -18.99
CA PHE A 417 9.70 -4.19 -17.88
C PHE A 417 8.18 -4.37 -17.93
N LYS A 418 7.61 -4.80 -16.81
CA LYS A 418 6.16 -4.89 -16.62
C LYS A 418 5.73 -3.88 -15.58
N LYS A 419 4.81 -2.98 -15.95
CA LYS A 419 4.16 -2.04 -15.03
C LYS A 419 3.10 -2.77 -14.20
N LEU A 420 3.53 -3.70 -13.35
CA LEU A 420 2.66 -4.43 -12.44
C LEU A 420 2.02 -3.46 -11.43
N ASN A 421 0.81 -3.79 -11.02
CA ASN A 421 0.06 -3.06 -10.00
C ASN A 421 -0.21 -3.97 -8.80
N PRO A 422 -0.23 -3.40 -7.60
CA PRO A 422 -0.58 -4.13 -6.38
C PRO A 422 -2.04 -4.62 -6.42
N PRO A 423 -2.37 -5.70 -5.70
CA PRO A 423 -3.74 -6.18 -5.59
C PRO A 423 -4.60 -5.16 -4.85
N LYS A 424 -5.92 -5.21 -5.08
CA LYS A 424 -6.90 -4.39 -4.36
C LYS A 424 -7.79 -5.31 -3.54
N SER A 425 -8.09 -4.89 -2.31
CA SER A 425 -9.02 -5.60 -1.44
C SER A 425 -10.46 -5.21 -1.73
N ILE A 426 -11.36 -6.19 -1.80
CA ILE A 426 -12.83 -5.99 -1.77
C ILE A 426 -13.32 -6.52 -0.43
N SER A 427 -14.10 -5.72 0.28
CA SER A 427 -14.65 -6.10 1.59
C SER A 427 -15.56 -7.33 1.46
N ILE A 428 -15.54 -8.21 2.45
CA ILE A 428 -16.49 -9.34 2.51
C ILE A 428 -17.91 -8.81 2.76
N LEU A 429 -18.01 -7.89 3.73
CA LEU A 429 -19.28 -7.28 4.17
C LEU A 429 -19.46 -5.87 3.58
N GLY A 430 -20.71 -5.39 3.56
CA GLY A 430 -21.07 -4.02 3.15
C GLY A 430 -21.75 -3.95 1.79
N GLN A 431 -22.28 -2.77 1.44
CA GLN A 431 -23.09 -2.55 0.22
C GLN A 431 -22.35 -2.83 -1.09
N THR A 432 -21.02 -2.76 -1.08
CA THR A 432 -20.13 -3.08 -2.22
C THR A 432 -19.28 -4.31 -1.92
N GLY A 433 -19.71 -5.15 -0.98
CA GLY A 433 -18.98 -6.31 -0.51
C GLY A 433 -19.40 -7.62 -1.18
N TRP A 434 -18.59 -8.66 -1.00
CA TRP A 434 -18.82 -9.98 -1.59
C TRP A 434 -20.16 -10.61 -1.20
N GLU A 435 -20.62 -10.46 0.04
CA GLU A 435 -21.91 -11.04 0.48
C GLU A 435 -23.10 -10.48 -0.31
N THR A 436 -23.10 -9.18 -0.63
CA THR A 436 -24.18 -8.56 -1.40
C THR A 436 -24.13 -8.90 -2.90
N ALA A 437 -23.02 -9.45 -3.37
CA ALA A 437 -22.82 -9.81 -4.77
C ALA A 437 -23.15 -11.27 -5.10
N LYS A 438 -23.49 -12.08 -4.09
CA LYS A 438 -23.81 -13.50 -4.27
C LYS A 438 -25.04 -13.68 -5.15
N THR A 439 -25.06 -14.75 -5.94
CA THR A 439 -26.19 -15.12 -6.80
C THR A 439 -26.35 -16.62 -6.82
N ARG A 440 -27.58 -17.12 -6.64
CA ARG A 440 -27.87 -18.55 -6.77
C ARG A 440 -27.86 -18.95 -8.25
N THR A 441 -27.38 -20.15 -8.56
CA THR A 441 -27.19 -20.63 -9.94
C THR A 441 -28.41 -20.47 -10.86
N VAL A 442 -29.63 -20.54 -10.33
CA VAL A 442 -30.89 -20.45 -11.10
C VAL A 442 -31.57 -19.08 -11.07
N GLU A 443 -31.12 -18.16 -10.22
CA GLU A 443 -31.77 -16.86 -10.02
C GLU A 443 -31.21 -15.78 -10.95
N GLY A 444 -29.90 -15.85 -11.25
CA GLY A 444 -29.21 -14.85 -12.08
C GLY A 444 -29.21 -13.43 -11.48
N GLY A 445 -28.54 -12.49 -12.17
CA GLY A 445 -28.76 -11.05 -11.94
C GLY A 445 -28.08 -10.36 -10.74
N GLY A 446 -27.11 -10.97 -10.04
CA GLY A 446 -26.33 -10.25 -9.01
C GLY A 446 -25.05 -9.60 -9.51
N GLY A 447 -24.26 -9.05 -8.57
CA GLY A 447 -22.98 -8.40 -8.84
C GLY A 447 -22.54 -7.42 -7.75
N LEU A 448 -21.28 -7.01 -7.81
CA LEU A 448 -20.75 -5.96 -6.94
C LEU A 448 -21.22 -4.60 -7.44
N MET A 449 -21.81 -3.78 -6.57
CA MET A 449 -22.02 -2.36 -6.87
C MET A 449 -20.65 -1.67 -6.98
N ALA A 450 -20.38 -1.05 -8.13
CA ALA A 450 -19.10 -0.43 -8.47
C ALA A 450 -19.04 1.06 -8.12
#